data_AF-A0A352WQP2-F1
#
_entry.id   AF-A0A352WQP2-F1
#
_cell.length_a   1.000
_cell.length_b   1.000
_cell.length_c   1.000
_cell.angle_alpha   90.00
_cell.angle_beta   90.00
_cell.angle_gamma   90.00
#
_symmetry.space_group_name_H-M   'P 1'
#
loop_
_entity.id
_entity.type
_entity.pdbx_description
1 polymer ?
#
loop_
_entity_poly.entity_id
_entity_poly.type
_entity_poly.pdbx_seq_one_letter_code
_entity_poly.pdbx_strand_id
1 'polypeptide(L)'
;FQRYMPTPLSIAVLLTLVAGALAMRGATPLEVMGAWVKGMWSAGLIRFGFQAMFMLVLGHVLALAPPVRRGLDKAVVWVVSNPRWAAAKTALLAMALGWLNWGLGLVGGAILVRGVMDMMRQQGRQGEVNFGVIGAAGYASMLVWHGGLSGSAPLKV
;
A
#
# COMPACT_ATOMS: atom_id res chain seq x y z
N PHE A 1 -0.29 17.85 -8.87
CA PHE A 1 0.08 16.45 -9.19
C PHE A 1 -0.93 15.79 -10.13
N GLN A 2 -2.20 15.63 -9.75
CA GLN A 2 -3.22 14.99 -10.60
C GLN A 2 -3.47 15.66 -11.97
N ARG A 3 -3.16 16.96 -12.12
CA ARG A 3 -3.29 17.68 -13.41
C ARG A 3 -2.24 17.28 -14.46
N TYR A 4 -1.09 16.75 -14.03
CA TYR A 4 0.06 16.54 -14.92
C TYR A 4 0.54 15.09 -14.96
N MET A 5 0.20 14.27 -13.96
CA MET A 5 0.65 12.88 -13.92
C MET A 5 -0.46 11.95 -14.44
N PRO A 6 -0.25 11.25 -15.57
CA PRO A 6 -1.19 10.26 -16.07
C PRO A 6 -1.34 9.10 -15.08
N THR A 7 -2.51 8.45 -15.11
CA THR A 7 -2.75 7.29 -14.24
C THR A 7 -1.80 6.13 -14.62
N PRO A 8 -1.51 5.19 -13.70
CA PRO A 8 -0.70 4.01 -14.02
C PRO A 8 -1.21 3.24 -15.25
N LEU A 9 -2.53 3.12 -15.39
CA LEU A 9 -3.15 2.48 -16.57
C LEU A 9 -2.89 3.29 -17.85
N SER A 10 -3.05 4.62 -17.79
CA SER A 10 -2.76 5.49 -18.93
C SER A 10 -1.31 5.36 -19.38
N ILE A 11 -0.37 5.30 -18.44
CA ILE A 11 1.06 5.06 -18.73
C ILE A 11 1.24 3.69 -19.40
N ALA A 12 0.62 2.63 -18.86
CA ALA A 12 0.72 1.29 -19.43
C ALA A 12 0.17 1.20 -20.87
N VAL A 13 -0.96 1.85 -21.15
CA VAL A 13 -1.55 1.92 -22.50
C VAL A 13 -0.64 2.70 -23.45
N LEU A 14 -0.13 3.87 -23.04
CA LEU A 14 0.79 4.66 -23.86
C LEU A 14 2.06 3.87 -24.17
N LEU A 15 2.66 3.20 -23.18
CA LEU A 15 3.83 2.35 -23.38
C LEU A 15 3.52 1.17 -24.30
N THR A 16 2.33 0.58 -24.22
CA THR A 16 1.90 -0.48 -25.13
C THR A 16 1.85 0.02 -26.58
N LEU A 17 1.27 1.20 -26.81
CA LEU A 17 1.19 1.80 -28.14
C LEU A 17 2.57 2.14 -28.70
N VAL A 18 3.45 2.74 -27.87
CA VAL A 18 4.82 3.07 -28.27
C VAL A 18 5.62 1.81 -28.57
N ALA A 19 5.56 0.79 -27.72
CA ALA A 19 6.24 -0.48 -27.94
C ALA A 19 5.74 -1.17 -29.20
N GLY A 20 4.42 -1.18 -29.43
CA GLY A 20 3.82 -1.71 -30.66
C GLY A 20 4.31 -0.96 -31.91
N ALA A 21 4.25 0.37 -31.90
CA ALA A 21 4.70 1.20 -33.03
C ALA A 21 6.18 1.02 -33.36
N LEU A 22 7.04 0.84 -32.34
CA LEU A 22 8.45 0.54 -32.54
C LEU A 22 8.67 -0.87 -33.11
N ALA A 23 7.93 -1.87 -32.62
CA ALA A 23 8.06 -3.25 -33.08
C ALA A 23 7.67 -3.43 -34.56
N MET A 24 6.73 -2.62 -35.06
CA MET A 24 6.30 -2.62 -36.47
C MET A 24 7.42 -2.28 -37.47
N ARG A 25 8.58 -1.79 -37.01
CA ARG A 25 9.75 -1.53 -37.88
C ARG A 25 10.46 -2.81 -38.33
N GLY A 26 10.27 -3.93 -37.63
CA GLY A 26 10.97 -5.19 -37.89
C GLY A 26 10.10 -6.44 -37.80
N ALA A 27 8.80 -6.29 -37.55
CA ALA A 27 7.84 -7.38 -37.45
C ALA A 27 6.52 -7.00 -38.12
N THR A 28 5.79 -7.99 -38.62
CA THR A 28 4.45 -7.83 -39.19
C THR A 28 3.42 -7.48 -38.10
N PRO A 29 2.30 -6.82 -38.43
CA PRO A 29 1.23 -6.53 -37.47
C PRO A 29 0.76 -7.77 -36.69
N LEU A 30 0.70 -8.92 -37.36
CA LEU A 30 0.26 -10.17 -36.77
C LEU A 30 1.27 -10.71 -35.74
N GLU A 31 2.57 -10.60 -36.03
CA GLU A 31 3.64 -10.99 -35.08
C GLU A 31 3.65 -10.08 -33.86
N VAL A 32 3.50 -8.76 -34.06
CA VAL A 32 3.44 -7.79 -32.95
C VAL A 32 2.24 -8.08 -32.05
N MET A 33 1.06 -8.30 -32.63
CA MET A 33 -0.15 -8.64 -31.88
C MET A 33 -0.01 -10.00 -31.17
N GLY A 34 0.56 -11.00 -31.83
CA GLY A 34 0.84 -12.31 -31.25
C GLY A 34 1.80 -12.23 -30.06
N ALA A 35 2.86 -11.43 -30.16
CA ALA A 35 3.80 -11.18 -29.07
C ALA A 35 3.14 -10.47 -27.89
N TRP A 36 2.29 -9.47 -28.15
CA TRP A 36 1.53 -8.77 -27.12
C TRP A 36 0.58 -9.70 -26.37
N VAL A 37 -0.21 -10.51 -27.09
CA VAL A 37 -1.11 -11.52 -26.49
C VAL A 37 -0.31 -12.51 -25.66
N LYS A 38 0.78 -13.07 -26.20
CA LYS A 38 1.64 -14.01 -25.46
C LYS A 38 2.22 -13.40 -24.18
N GLY A 39 2.63 -12.13 -24.23
CA GLY A 39 3.13 -11.40 -23.06
C GLY A 39 2.04 -11.17 -22.01
N MET A 40 0.86 -10.71 -22.42
CA MET A 40 -0.30 -10.50 -21.54
C MET A 40 -0.70 -11.78 -20.81
N TRP A 41 -0.70 -12.91 -21.52
CA TRP A 41 -1.05 -14.22 -20.97
C TRP A 41 0.15 -15.00 -20.42
N SER A 42 1.27 -14.32 -20.14
CA SER A 42 2.39 -14.94 -19.46
C SER A 42 1.97 -15.48 -18.10
N ALA A 43 2.05 -16.80 -17.93
CA ALA A 43 1.69 -17.46 -16.69
C ALA A 43 2.46 -16.89 -15.48
N GLY A 44 3.73 -16.50 -15.68
CA GLY A 44 4.55 -15.87 -14.64
C GLY A 44 4.02 -14.50 -14.22
N LEU A 45 3.66 -13.65 -15.19
CA LEU A 45 3.12 -12.31 -14.91
C LEU A 45 1.73 -12.38 -14.28
N ILE A 46 0.88 -13.29 -14.75
CA ILE A 46 -0.45 -13.51 -14.17
C ILE A 46 -0.32 -13.99 -12.72
N ARG A 47 0.53 -14.98 -12.45
CA ARG A 47 0.79 -15.46 -11.07
C ARG A 47 1.26 -14.33 -10.17
N PHE A 48 2.24 -13.54 -10.63
CA PHE A 48 2.72 -12.38 -9.89
C PHE A 48 1.61 -11.35 -9.64
N GLY A 49 0.80 -11.04 -10.66
CA GLY A 49 -0.33 -10.11 -10.55
C GLY A 49 -1.37 -10.56 -9.54
N PHE A 50 -1.77 -11.84 -9.56
CA PHE A 50 -2.69 -12.42 -8.57
C PHE A 50 -2.09 -12.45 -7.17
N GLN A 51 -0.81 -12.79 -7.01
CA GLN A 51 -0.12 -12.72 -5.72
C GLN A 51 -0.18 -11.30 -5.15
N ALA A 52 0.15 -10.29 -5.96
CA ALA A 52 0.08 -8.89 -5.55
C ALA A 52 -1.36 -8.46 -5.19
N MET A 53 -2.34 -8.86 -6.00
CA MET A 53 -3.76 -8.58 -5.76
C MET A 53 -4.24 -9.21 -4.45
N PHE A 54 -3.93 -10.48 -4.21
CA PHE A 54 -4.32 -11.17 -2.98
C PHE A 54 -3.63 -10.59 -1.76
N MET A 55 -2.35 -10.21 -1.83
CA MET A 55 -1.68 -9.53 -0.72
C MET A 55 -2.42 -8.25 -0.31
N LEU A 56 -2.89 -7.45 -1.28
CA LEU A 56 -3.66 -6.23 -1.00
C LEU A 56 -5.06 -6.55 -0.45
N VAL A 57 -5.82 -7.43 -1.11
CA VAL A 57 -7.19 -7.78 -0.72
C VAL A 57 -7.21 -8.44 0.65
N LEU A 58 -6.35 -9.43 0.89
CA LEU A 58 -6.25 -10.10 2.18
C LEU A 58 -5.77 -9.15 3.27
N GLY A 59 -4.82 -8.25 2.96
CA GLY A 59 -4.40 -7.20 3.89
C GLY A 59 -5.56 -6.29 4.31
N HIS A 60 -6.42 -5.91 3.35
CA HIS A 60 -7.63 -5.13 3.62
C HIS A 60 -8.66 -5.90 4.45
N VAL A 61 -8.98 -7.14 4.07
CA VAL A 61 -9.93 -7.99 4.80
C VAL A 61 -9.44 -8.24 6.23
N LEU A 62 -8.15 -8.51 6.40
CA LEU A 62 -7.52 -8.72 7.69
C LEU A 62 -7.60 -7.47 8.57
N ALA A 63 -7.37 -6.27 8.02
CA ALA A 63 -7.50 -5.00 8.75
C ALA A 63 -8.91 -4.79 9.32
N LEU A 64 -9.94 -5.28 8.61
CA LEU A 64 -11.33 -5.19 9.00
C LEU A 64 -11.80 -6.35 9.89
N ALA A 65 -11.02 -7.42 9.98
CA ALA A 65 -11.38 -8.57 10.78
C ALA A 65 -11.57 -8.18 12.27
N PRO A 66 -12.62 -8.67 12.94
CA PRO A 66 -12.90 -8.31 14.34
C PRO A 66 -11.70 -8.38 15.30
N PRO A 67 -10.82 -9.42 15.28
CA PRO A 67 -9.67 -9.46 16.19
C PRO A 67 -8.67 -8.34 15.92
N VAL A 68 -8.37 -8.06 14.66
CA VAL A 68 -7.42 -7.00 14.27
C VAL A 68 -8.00 -5.64 14.59
N ARG A 69 -9.28 -5.42 14.28
CA ARG A 69 -9.97 -4.17 14.59
C ARG A 69 -9.93 -3.86 16.09
N ARG A 70 -10.25 -4.84 16.94
CA ARG A 70 -10.13 -4.68 18.41
C ARG A 70 -8.70 -4.40 18.86
N GLY A 71 -7.71 -5.01 18.21
CA GLY A 71 -6.29 -4.73 18.44
C GLY A 71 -5.93 -3.27 18.10
N LEU A 72 -6.39 -2.78 16.96
CA LEU A 72 -6.21 -1.39 16.52
C LEU A 72 -6.89 -0.42 17.49
N ASP A 73 -8.13 -0.70 17.93
CA ASP A 73 -8.84 0.16 18.87
C ASP A 73 -8.08 0.26 20.22
N LYS A 74 -7.52 -0.85 20.72
CA LYS A 74 -6.64 -0.84 21.91
C LYS A 74 -5.35 -0.06 21.64
N ALA A 75 -4.77 -0.21 20.46
CA ALA A 75 -3.56 0.49 20.08
C ALA A 75 -3.79 2.01 20.02
N VAL A 76 -4.95 2.48 19.54
CA VAL A 76 -5.35 3.89 19.57
C VAL A 76 -5.33 4.43 20.99
N VAL A 77 -5.96 3.74 21.95
CA VAL A 77 -5.96 4.14 23.38
C VAL A 77 -4.53 4.26 23.91
N TRP A 78 -3.67 3.28 23.61
CA TRP A 78 -2.27 3.31 24.02
C TRP A 78 -1.48 4.46 23.38
N VAL A 79 -1.76 4.79 22.11
CA VAL A 79 -1.13 5.92 21.41
C VAL A 79 -1.50 7.24 22.10
N VAL A 80 -2.80 7.49 22.32
CA VAL A 80 -3.29 8.78 22.85
C VAL A 80 -3.01 9.00 24.34
N SER A 81 -2.67 7.93 25.08
CA SER A 81 -2.32 8.01 26.51
C SER A 81 -1.16 8.99 26.78
N ASN A 82 -0.25 9.17 25.81
CA ASN A 82 0.86 10.09 25.93
C ASN A 82 1.12 10.81 24.60
N PRO A 83 0.50 11.99 24.38
CA PRO A 83 0.53 12.72 23.11
C PRO A 83 1.93 13.04 22.58
N ARG A 84 2.89 13.31 23.48
CA ARG A 84 4.28 13.60 23.10
C ARG A 84 4.91 12.47 22.26
N TRP A 85 4.45 11.24 22.45
CA TRP A 85 4.93 10.05 21.73
C TRP A 85 3.95 9.57 20.66
N ALA A 86 2.82 10.25 20.44
CA ALA A 86 1.75 9.74 19.58
C ALA A 86 2.26 9.42 18.17
N ALA A 87 3.02 10.33 17.56
CA ALA A 87 3.61 10.12 16.23
C ALA A 87 4.54 8.90 16.19
N ALA A 88 5.46 8.78 17.16
CA ALA A 88 6.40 7.66 17.21
C ALA A 88 5.69 6.33 17.43
N LYS A 89 4.69 6.29 18.31
CA LYS A 89 3.86 5.10 18.56
C LYS A 89 3.05 4.71 17.33
N THR A 90 2.43 5.68 16.66
CA THR A 90 1.71 5.45 15.40
C THR A 90 2.64 4.90 14.32
N ALA A 91 3.82 5.49 14.15
CA ALA A 91 4.82 5.03 13.18
C ALA A 91 5.29 3.61 13.48
N LEU A 92 5.62 3.30 14.74
CA LEU A 92 6.03 1.96 15.16
C LEU A 92 4.96 0.91 14.83
N LEU A 93 3.70 1.19 15.16
CA LEU A 93 2.58 0.28 14.89
C LEU A 93 2.33 0.14 13.38
N ALA A 94 2.36 1.24 12.63
CA ALA A 94 2.21 1.21 11.17
C ALA A 94 3.33 0.38 10.53
N MET A 95 4.58 0.60 10.94
CA MET A 95 5.74 -0.19 10.51
C MET A 95 5.58 -1.67 10.83
N ALA A 96 5.13 -2.03 12.02
CA ALA A 96 4.88 -3.43 12.39
C ALA A 96 3.80 -4.08 11.51
N LEU A 97 2.70 -3.37 11.25
CA LEU A 97 1.65 -3.83 10.34
C LEU A 97 2.16 -4.03 8.91
N GLY A 98 2.92 -3.06 8.39
CA GLY A 98 3.50 -3.09 7.04
C GLY A 98 4.61 -4.13 6.88
N TRP A 99 5.37 -4.40 7.94
CA TRP A 99 6.37 -5.46 7.97
C TRP A 99 5.72 -6.85 7.91
N LEU A 100 4.59 -7.05 8.60
CA LEU A 100 3.84 -8.30 8.53
C LEU A 100 3.18 -8.50 7.15
N ASN A 101 2.47 -7.48 6.68
CA ASN A 101 1.83 -7.49 5.37
C ASN A 101 1.67 -6.05 4.87
N TRP A 102 2.22 -5.75 3.69
CA TRP A 102 2.20 -4.38 3.16
C TRP A 102 0.78 -3.85 2.93
N GLY A 103 -0.17 -4.70 2.51
CA GLY A 103 -1.59 -4.32 2.36
C GLY A 103 -2.27 -3.98 3.68
N LEU A 104 -1.99 -4.77 4.72
CA LEU A 104 -2.42 -4.51 6.10
C LEU A 104 -1.81 -3.22 6.64
N GLY A 105 -0.52 -2.97 6.37
CA GLY A 105 0.15 -1.72 6.75
C GLY A 105 -0.48 -0.48 6.13
N LEU A 106 -0.96 -0.58 4.88
CA LEU A 106 -1.62 0.52 4.18
C LEU A 106 -3.01 0.80 4.77
N VAL A 107 -3.85 -0.22 4.91
CA VAL A 107 -5.23 -0.07 5.40
C VAL A 107 -5.25 0.15 6.92
N GLY A 108 -4.54 -0.68 7.67
CA GLY A 108 -4.44 -0.61 9.13
C GLY A 108 -3.77 0.66 9.61
N GLY A 109 -2.74 1.14 8.90
CA GLY A 109 -2.12 2.45 9.17
C GLY A 109 -3.14 3.59 9.05
N ALA A 110 -3.95 3.61 7.99
CA ALA A 110 -5.01 4.60 7.82
C ALA A 110 -6.10 4.52 8.91
N ILE A 111 -6.52 3.29 9.28
CA ILE A 111 -7.48 3.07 10.38
C ILE A 111 -6.91 3.59 11.71
N LEU A 112 -5.64 3.28 12.00
CA LEU A 112 -4.96 3.70 13.22
C LEU A 112 -4.86 5.24 13.32
N VAL A 113 -4.41 5.89 12.24
CA VAL A 113 -4.32 7.37 12.18
C VAL A 113 -5.68 8.00 12.42
N ARG A 114 -6.71 7.51 11.73
CA ARG A 114 -8.07 8.02 11.88
C ARG A 114 -8.57 7.85 13.31
N GLY A 115 -8.38 6.67 13.90
CA GLY A 115 -8.78 6.41 15.28
C GLY A 115 -8.07 7.32 16.29
N VAL A 116 -6.77 7.57 16.11
CA VAL A 116 -5.99 8.49 16.96
C VAL A 116 -6.51 9.92 16.83
N MET A 117 -6.72 10.41 15.61
CA MET A 117 -7.23 11.76 15.37
C MET A 117 -8.64 11.96 15.92
N ASP A 118 -9.53 11.00 15.69
CA ASP A 118 -10.91 11.04 16.17
C ASP A 118 -10.98 11.01 17.69
N MET A 119 -10.18 10.16 18.35
CA MET A 119 -10.13 10.08 19.81
C MET A 119 -9.53 11.34 20.44
N MET A 120 -8.46 11.91 19.86
CA MET A 120 -7.89 13.18 20.34
C MET A 120 -8.89 14.34 20.21
N ARG A 121 -9.66 14.38 19.11
CA ARG A 121 -10.74 15.37 18.93
C ARG A 121 -11.82 15.22 19.98
N GLN A 122 -12.31 14.00 20.20
CA GLN A 122 -13.36 13.72 21.19
C GLN A 122 -12.93 14.10 22.61
N GLN A 123 -11.64 13.97 22.94
CA GLN A 123 -11.10 14.36 24.25
C GLN A 123 -10.76 15.87 24.35
N GLY A 124 -10.91 16.65 23.28
CA GLY A 124 -10.52 18.07 23.27
C GLY A 124 -9.00 18.31 23.20
N ARG A 125 -8.23 17.29 22.84
CA ARG A 125 -6.75 17.23 22.92
C ARG A 125 -6.05 17.40 21.56
N GLN A 126 -6.80 17.80 20.54
CA GLN A 126 -6.30 17.95 19.17
C GLN A 126 -5.12 18.94 19.04
N GLY A 127 -4.98 19.90 19.95
CA GLY A 127 -3.85 20.83 19.98
C GLY A 127 -2.54 20.24 20.53
N GLU A 128 -2.60 19.07 21.18
CA GLU A 128 -1.41 18.42 21.77
C GLU A 128 -0.57 17.65 20.72
N VAL A 129 -1.11 17.43 19.51
CA VAL A 129 -0.44 16.70 18.43
C VAL A 129 -0.64 17.37 17.07
N ASN A 130 0.38 17.31 16.21
CA ASN A 130 0.22 17.73 14.82
C ASN A 130 -0.41 16.61 13.98
N PHE A 131 -1.61 16.83 13.46
CA PHE A 131 -2.33 15.81 12.70
C PHE A 131 -1.63 15.45 11.38
N GLY A 132 -0.94 16.40 10.74
CA GLY A 132 -0.11 16.10 9.58
C GLY A 132 1.00 15.09 9.91
N VAL A 133 1.63 15.22 11.07
CA VAL A 133 2.68 14.29 11.54
C VAL A 133 2.09 12.93 11.89
N ILE A 134 0.92 12.86 12.53
CA ILE A 134 0.24 11.56 12.77
C ILE A 134 -0.13 10.89 11.44
N GLY A 135 -0.60 11.66 10.46
CA GLY A 135 -0.87 11.17 9.10
C GLY A 135 0.37 10.59 8.45
N ALA A 136 1.48 11.32 8.47
CA ALA A 136 2.77 10.85 7.95
C ALA A 136 3.28 9.61 8.68
N ALA A 137 3.11 9.53 10.01
CA ALA A 137 3.46 8.37 10.81
C ALA A 137 2.67 7.11 10.39
N GLY A 138 1.38 7.25 10.03
CA GLY A 138 0.60 6.14 9.46
C GLY A 138 1.17 5.58 8.16
N TYR A 139 1.81 6.44 7.35
CA TYR A 139 2.48 6.04 6.12
C TYR A 139 3.87 5.40 6.36
N ALA A 140 4.39 5.38 7.59
CA ALA A 140 5.69 4.77 7.88
C ALA A 140 5.71 3.26 7.58
N SER A 141 4.55 2.60 7.54
CA SER A 141 4.40 1.23 7.02
C SER A 141 5.03 1.04 5.65
N MET A 142 4.94 2.08 4.81
CA MET A 142 5.41 2.08 3.44
C MET A 142 6.93 2.21 3.29
N LEU A 143 7.62 2.60 4.36
CA LEU A 143 9.08 2.70 4.38
C LEU A 143 9.74 1.33 4.58
N VAL A 144 9.06 0.40 5.26
CA VAL A 144 9.64 -0.88 5.69
C VAL A 144 9.05 -2.09 4.99
N TRP A 145 7.98 -1.93 4.19
CA TRP A 145 7.25 -3.06 3.63
C TRP A 145 8.12 -4.01 2.81
N HIS A 146 9.14 -3.47 2.12
CA HIS A 146 10.00 -4.25 1.23
C HIS A 146 10.90 -5.24 1.98
N GLY A 147 11.25 -4.93 3.23
CA GLY A 147 12.00 -5.81 4.13
C GLY A 147 11.09 -6.66 5.04
N GLY A 148 9.78 -6.62 4.81
CA GLY A 148 8.79 -7.40 5.55
C GLY A 148 8.60 -8.82 5.01
N LEU A 149 7.77 -9.60 5.70
CA LEU A 149 7.42 -10.98 5.34
C LEU A 149 6.71 -11.06 3.98
N SER A 150 6.03 -9.99 3.57
CA SER A 150 5.38 -9.88 2.26
C SER A 150 6.27 -9.26 1.16
N GLY A 151 7.56 -9.02 1.45
CA GLY A 151 8.49 -8.44 0.49
C GLY A 151 8.88 -9.46 -0.60
N SER A 152 8.77 -9.08 -1.87
CA SER A 152 9.16 -9.93 -3.00
C SER A 152 10.68 -10.03 -3.22
N ALA A 153 11.46 -9.08 -2.69
CA ALA A 153 12.93 -9.11 -2.78
C ALA A 153 13.55 -10.13 -1.80
N PRO A 154 13.14 -10.19 -0.51
CA PRO A 154 13.59 -11.22 0.44
C PRO A 154 13.26 -12.66 0.04
N LEU A 155 12.21 -12.88 -0.74
CA LEU A 155 11.73 -14.20 -1.18
C LEU A 155 12.61 -14.86 -2.28
N LYS A 156 13.64 -14.16 -2.77
CA LYS A 156 14.51 -14.63 -3.87
C LYS A 156 15.82 -15.29 -3.43
N VAL A 157 15.97 -15.58 -2.14
CA VAL A 157 17.10 -16.36 -1.59
C VAL A 157 16.62 -17.69 -1.03
#